data_AF-A0AA96CC30-F1
#
_entry.id   AF-A0AA96CC30-F1
#
_cell.length_a   1.000
_cell.length_b   1.000
_cell.length_c   1.000
_cell.angle_alpha   90.00
_cell.angle_beta   90.00
_cell.angle_gamma   90.00
#
_symmetry.space_group_name_H-M   'P 1'
#
loop_
_entity.id
_entity.type
_entity.pdbx_description
1 polymer ?
#
loop_
_entity_poly.entity_id
_entity_poly.type
_entity_poly.pdbx_seq_one_letter_code
_entity_poly.pdbx_strand_id
1 'polypeptide(L)'
;MQNPAEGTHPCLISYGITHLSDLPLVLVVGREPNGTSPVSDAWGPYDFYKRVVGNRRAGSPFWDGAYGVMGTATAPSIDTKGFKALVAARGVSPLIFADALPHGIDNAVRNKVSQRLAIPTAYLEAHIRRVFSHEVFINRVKAVLLSGFTASLERSARAFEAECHHRGIPFQHLPFFAGQNLSKIRETISAETWAILRSVAVGLAAYPMSATTSGGAGPGSC
;
A
#
# COMPACT_ATOMS: atom_id res chain seq x y z
N MET A 1 15.34 1.88 -12.82
CA MET A 1 13.94 1.51 -12.54
C MET A 1 13.18 1.61 -13.85
N GLN A 2 12.48 0.54 -14.26
CA GLN A 2 11.69 0.55 -15.49
C GLN A 2 10.31 1.16 -15.17
N ASN A 3 9.87 2.13 -15.99
CA ASN A 3 8.48 2.59 -15.93
C ASN A 3 7.56 1.43 -16.36
N PRO A 4 6.40 1.24 -15.70
CA PRO A 4 5.46 0.21 -16.11
C PRO A 4 5.04 0.41 -17.57
N ALA A 5 4.95 -0.67 -18.34
CA ALA A 5 4.37 -0.63 -19.68
C ALA A 5 2.94 -0.08 -19.61
N GLU A 6 2.56 0.75 -20.58
CA GLU A 6 1.21 1.34 -20.65
C GLU A 6 0.15 0.24 -20.50
N GLY A 7 -0.83 0.46 -19.62
CA GLY A 7 -1.92 -0.48 -19.37
C GLY A 7 -1.62 -1.60 -18.36
N THR A 8 -0.46 -1.62 -17.70
CA THR A 8 -0.14 -2.58 -16.63
C THR A 8 -0.25 -1.98 -15.23
N HIS A 9 -0.63 -2.79 -14.23
CA HIS A 9 -0.62 -2.38 -12.83
C HIS A 9 0.73 -2.73 -12.19
N PRO A 10 1.48 -1.81 -11.56
CA PRO A 10 2.74 -2.15 -10.90
C PRO A 10 2.53 -3.16 -9.77
N CYS A 11 3.46 -4.09 -9.54
CA CYS A 11 3.38 -5.02 -8.41
C CYS A 11 3.61 -4.33 -7.06
N LEU A 12 4.31 -3.20 -7.07
CA LEU A 12 4.54 -2.36 -5.91
C LEU A 12 4.27 -0.89 -6.25
N ILE A 13 3.53 -0.18 -5.40
CA ILE A 13 3.27 1.24 -5.58
C ILE A 13 3.65 2.05 -4.33
N SER A 14 4.14 3.26 -4.55
CA SER A 14 4.47 4.21 -3.47
C SER A 14 4.07 5.64 -3.83
N TYR A 15 4.01 6.53 -2.85
CA TYR A 15 3.66 7.94 -3.04
C TYR A 15 4.90 8.85 -3.05
N GLY A 16 4.89 9.87 -3.92
CA GLY A 16 5.89 10.93 -3.93
C GLY A 16 7.34 10.41 -3.99
N ILE A 17 8.20 10.95 -3.13
CA ILE A 17 9.63 10.60 -3.07
C ILE A 17 9.94 9.41 -2.16
N THR A 18 8.97 8.56 -1.79
CA THR A 18 9.19 7.39 -0.91
C THR A 18 10.33 6.49 -1.39
N HIS A 19 10.55 6.37 -2.69
CA HIS A 19 11.63 5.57 -3.27
C HIS A 19 13.04 6.16 -3.04
N LEU A 20 13.13 7.45 -2.68
CA LEU A 20 14.37 8.18 -2.40
C LEU A 20 14.56 8.46 -0.90
N SER A 21 13.58 8.14 -0.06
CA SER A 21 13.66 8.37 1.39
C SER A 21 14.30 7.20 2.12
N ASP A 22 14.77 7.46 3.33
CA ASP A 22 15.21 6.47 4.33
C ASP A 22 14.10 6.08 5.32
N LEU A 23 12.91 6.67 5.17
CA LEU A 23 11.77 6.47 6.05
C LEU A 23 11.45 4.97 6.22
N PRO A 24 11.28 4.47 7.45
CA PRO A 24 10.77 3.12 7.70
C PRO A 24 9.39 2.95 7.06
N LEU A 25 9.13 1.77 6.49
CA LEU A 25 7.94 1.50 5.69
C LEU A 25 7.04 0.44 6.32
N VAL A 26 5.76 0.51 5.97
CA VAL A 26 4.78 -0.57 6.17
C VAL A 26 4.29 -0.98 4.80
N LEU A 27 4.42 -2.27 4.48
CA LEU A 27 3.87 -2.84 3.25
C LEU A 27 2.42 -3.27 3.52
N VAL A 28 1.48 -2.65 2.83
CA VAL A 28 0.07 -2.99 2.92
C VAL A 28 -0.33 -3.77 1.67
N VAL A 29 -0.75 -5.01 1.86
CA VAL A 29 -1.08 -5.93 0.76
C VAL A 29 -2.60 -6.00 0.59
N GLY A 30 -3.07 -5.56 -0.56
CA GLY A 30 -4.46 -5.69 -1.01
C GLY A 30 -4.74 -7.10 -1.55
N ARG A 31 -5.96 -7.31 -2.05
CA ARG A 31 -6.35 -8.61 -2.61
C ARG A 31 -5.92 -8.71 -4.08
N GLU A 32 -6.49 -7.83 -4.89
CA GLU A 32 -6.18 -7.70 -6.31
C GLU A 32 -6.50 -6.29 -6.79
N PRO A 33 -5.85 -5.80 -7.86
CA PRO A 33 -6.27 -4.58 -8.53
C PRO A 33 -7.71 -4.71 -9.05
N ASN A 34 -8.44 -3.59 -9.04
CA ASN A 34 -9.72 -3.52 -9.74
C ASN A 34 -9.47 -3.22 -11.22
N GLY A 35 -9.60 -4.23 -12.07
CA GLY A 35 -9.46 -4.13 -13.51
C GLY A 35 -9.10 -5.47 -14.13
N THR A 36 -8.83 -5.49 -15.42
CA THR A 36 -8.39 -6.69 -16.17
C THR A 36 -6.91 -6.66 -16.53
N SER A 37 -6.22 -5.57 -16.20
CA SER A 37 -4.80 -5.40 -16.49
C SER A 37 -3.94 -6.43 -15.74
N PRO A 38 -2.90 -6.99 -16.38
CA PRO A 38 -1.91 -7.79 -15.69
C PRO A 38 -1.11 -6.90 -14.72
N VAL A 39 -0.61 -7.52 -13.65
CA VAL A 39 0.35 -6.88 -12.77
C VAL A 39 1.74 -7.02 -13.37
N SER A 40 2.46 -5.91 -13.54
CA SER A 40 3.84 -5.88 -14.02
C SER A 40 4.84 -5.97 -12.87
N ASP A 41 6.07 -6.37 -13.21
CA ASP A 41 7.18 -6.52 -12.26
C ASP A 41 7.78 -5.18 -11.83
N ALA A 42 7.20 -4.08 -12.30
CA ALA A 42 7.67 -2.74 -12.02
C ALA A 42 7.14 -2.24 -10.68
N TRP A 43 7.90 -1.30 -10.11
CA TRP A 43 7.36 -0.34 -9.18
C TRP A 43 6.71 0.81 -9.96
N GLY A 44 5.65 1.42 -9.42
CA GLY A 44 5.08 2.63 -10.00
C GLY A 44 4.63 3.66 -8.95
N PRO A 45 4.61 4.95 -9.33
CA PRO A 45 4.09 5.98 -8.46
C PRO A 45 2.57 5.90 -8.36
N TYR A 46 2.06 6.14 -7.17
CA TYR A 46 0.65 6.38 -6.92
C TYR A 46 0.45 7.77 -6.32
N ASP A 47 -0.54 8.50 -6.81
CA ASP A 47 -0.92 9.82 -6.31
C ASP A 47 -2.37 9.80 -5.80
N PHE A 48 -2.53 9.89 -4.48
CA PHE A 48 -3.85 9.91 -3.86
C PHE A 48 -4.57 11.25 -3.94
N TYR A 49 -3.90 12.34 -4.29
CA TYR A 49 -4.55 13.62 -4.54
C TYR A 49 -5.11 13.71 -5.95
N LYS A 50 -4.40 13.20 -6.96
CA LYS A 50 -4.91 13.17 -8.35
C LYS A 50 -6.28 12.52 -8.47
N ARG A 51 -6.57 11.50 -7.65
CA ARG A 51 -7.91 10.89 -7.62
C ARG A 51 -8.99 11.81 -7.02
N VAL A 52 -8.64 12.62 -6.02
CA VAL A 52 -9.61 13.50 -5.31
C VAL A 52 -9.97 14.74 -6.12
N VAL A 53 -9.03 15.29 -6.90
CA VAL A 53 -9.19 16.59 -7.60
C VAL A 53 -10.26 16.57 -8.71
N GLY A 54 -10.64 15.40 -9.23
CA GLY A 54 -11.71 15.28 -10.26
C GLY A 54 -13.00 14.59 -9.79
N ASN A 55 -13.00 13.94 -8.62
CA ASN A 55 -14.15 13.18 -8.15
C ASN A 55 -14.07 12.99 -6.62
N ARG A 56 -14.90 13.72 -5.85
CA ARG A 56 -14.97 13.61 -4.39
C ARG A 56 -15.32 12.21 -3.86
N ARG A 57 -15.82 11.31 -4.72
CA ARG A 57 -16.09 9.89 -4.39
C ARG A 57 -14.98 8.92 -4.83
N ALA A 58 -13.87 9.40 -5.42
CA ALA A 58 -12.79 8.55 -5.94
C ALA A 58 -11.73 8.14 -4.89
N GLY A 59 -12.02 8.31 -3.60
CA GLY A 59 -11.25 7.67 -2.54
C GLY A 59 -11.27 6.14 -2.71
N SER A 60 -10.13 5.49 -2.49
CA SER A 60 -10.08 4.03 -2.43
C SER A 60 -10.30 3.63 -0.97
N PRO A 61 -11.38 2.90 -0.62
CA PRO A 61 -11.59 2.46 0.76
C PRO A 61 -10.39 1.72 1.34
N PHE A 62 -9.68 0.96 0.50
CA PHE A 62 -8.45 0.25 0.84
C PHE A 62 -7.34 1.21 1.30
N TRP A 63 -7.03 2.23 0.50
CA TRP A 63 -5.99 3.20 0.85
C TRP A 63 -6.42 4.09 2.01
N ASP A 64 -7.68 4.51 2.05
CA ASP A 64 -8.24 5.34 3.13
C ASP A 64 -8.22 4.60 4.47
N GLY A 65 -8.53 3.30 4.45
CA GLY A 65 -8.42 2.44 5.62
C GLY A 65 -6.98 2.31 6.09
N ALA A 66 -6.03 2.10 5.18
CA ALA A 66 -4.59 2.00 5.51
C ALA A 66 -4.08 3.28 6.20
N TYR A 67 -4.39 4.44 5.61
CA TYR A 67 -4.01 5.74 6.18
C TYR A 67 -4.76 6.05 7.48
N GLY A 68 -6.00 5.57 7.64
CA GLY A 68 -6.74 5.70 8.91
C GLY A 68 -6.14 4.89 10.05
N VAL A 69 -5.60 3.70 9.76
CA VAL A 69 -4.83 2.91 10.74
C VAL A 69 -3.57 3.68 11.16
N MET A 70 -2.81 4.23 10.20
CA MET A 70 -1.63 5.03 10.51
C MET A 70 -1.95 6.32 11.28
N GLY A 71 -3.04 7.01 10.95
CA GLY A 71 -3.52 8.17 11.72
C GLY A 71 -3.88 7.82 13.16
N THR A 72 -4.41 6.63 13.39
CA THR A 72 -4.66 6.12 14.75
C THR A 72 -3.35 5.89 15.51
N ALA A 73 -2.27 5.53 14.81
CA ALA A 73 -0.96 5.29 15.39
C ALA A 73 -0.20 6.58 15.79
N THR A 74 -0.67 7.78 15.42
CA THR A 74 -0.02 9.03 15.86
C THR A 74 -0.33 9.36 17.32
N ALA A 75 0.46 10.26 17.91
CA ALA A 75 0.23 10.80 19.26
C ALA A 75 0.31 12.34 19.22
N PRO A 76 -0.82 13.08 19.37
CA PRO A 76 -2.19 12.57 19.47
C PRO A 76 -2.65 11.86 18.19
N SER A 77 -3.60 10.93 18.30
CA SER A 77 -4.20 10.27 17.13
C SER A 77 -4.89 11.30 16.23
N ILE A 78 -4.71 11.18 14.91
CA ILE A 78 -5.36 12.02 13.91
C ILE A 78 -6.23 11.18 12.97
N ASP A 79 -7.19 11.82 12.33
CA ASP A 79 -8.06 11.15 11.36
C ASP A 79 -7.33 10.84 10.03
N THR A 80 -7.96 10.06 9.17
CA THR A 80 -7.41 9.70 7.85
C THR A 80 -7.04 10.94 7.03
N LYS A 81 -7.85 12.01 7.12
CA LYS A 81 -7.63 13.27 6.39
C LYS A 81 -6.35 13.95 6.87
N GLY A 82 -6.19 14.09 8.19
CA GLY A 82 -5.01 14.67 8.82
C GLY A 82 -3.74 13.89 8.49
N PHE A 83 -3.79 12.55 8.56
CA PHE A 83 -2.62 11.74 8.23
C PHE A 83 -2.24 11.84 6.74
N LYS A 84 -3.22 11.85 5.84
CA LYS A 84 -2.97 12.11 4.41
C LYS A 84 -2.39 13.50 4.15
N ALA A 85 -2.88 14.53 4.85
CA ALA A 85 -2.34 15.88 4.75
C ALA A 85 -0.88 15.94 5.23
N LEU A 86 -0.54 15.21 6.30
CA LEU A 86 0.84 15.05 6.75
C LEU A 86 1.71 14.40 5.67
N VAL A 87 1.29 13.26 5.11
CA VAL A 87 2.00 12.58 3.99
C VAL A 87 2.21 13.52 2.80
N ALA A 88 1.20 14.31 2.45
CA ALA A 88 1.28 15.31 1.38
C ALA A 88 2.33 16.39 1.67
N ALA A 89 2.28 16.97 2.86
CA ALA A 89 3.18 18.04 3.29
C ALA A 89 4.65 17.55 3.35
N ARG A 90 4.85 16.26 3.67
CA ARG A 90 6.17 15.64 3.63
C ARG A 90 6.61 15.21 2.22
N GLY A 91 5.68 15.10 1.27
CA GLY A 91 5.97 14.58 -0.08
C GLY A 91 6.38 13.11 -0.10
N VAL A 92 6.19 12.38 1.01
CA VAL A 92 6.61 11.00 1.22
C VAL A 92 5.56 10.27 2.04
N SER A 93 5.32 9.00 1.72
CA SER A 93 4.46 8.11 2.50
C SER A 93 5.26 6.99 3.17
N PRO A 94 4.94 6.65 4.43
CA PRO A 94 5.44 5.44 5.07
C PRO A 94 4.74 4.18 4.57
N LEU A 95 3.66 4.32 3.78
CA LEU A 95 2.93 3.20 3.22
C LEU A 95 3.38 2.94 1.79
N ILE A 96 3.73 1.69 1.53
CA ILE A 96 3.82 1.12 0.18
C ILE A 96 2.73 0.06 0.03
N PHE A 97 2.25 -0.15 -1.19
CA PHE A 97 1.18 -1.09 -1.44
C PHE A 97 1.58 -2.13 -2.47
N ALA A 98 1.10 -3.35 -2.27
CA ALA A 98 1.13 -4.42 -3.25
C ALA A 98 -0.23 -5.12 -3.26
N ASP A 99 -0.41 -6.09 -4.15
CA ASP A 99 -1.59 -6.95 -4.18
C ASP A 99 -1.19 -8.40 -3.96
N ALA A 100 -2.10 -9.20 -3.41
CA ALA A 100 -1.89 -10.63 -3.17
C ALA A 100 -1.87 -11.45 -4.47
N LEU A 101 -2.42 -10.92 -5.57
CA LEU A 101 -2.62 -11.63 -6.83
C LEU A 101 -1.86 -10.99 -8.01
N PRO A 102 -1.40 -11.80 -8.98
CA PRO A 102 -0.61 -11.37 -10.14
C PRO A 102 -1.43 -10.70 -11.27
N HIS A 103 -2.74 -10.53 -11.10
CA HIS A 103 -3.60 -9.86 -12.07
C HIS A 103 -4.81 -9.24 -11.38
N GLY A 104 -5.37 -8.21 -12.01
CA GLY A 104 -6.62 -7.62 -11.57
C GLY A 104 -7.82 -8.54 -11.76
N ILE A 105 -8.84 -8.34 -10.93
CA ILE A 105 -10.19 -8.90 -11.16
C ILE A 105 -11.19 -7.77 -11.04
N ASP A 106 -11.89 -7.48 -12.14
CA ASP A 106 -12.93 -6.44 -12.18
C ASP A 106 -13.98 -6.68 -11.09
N ASN A 107 -14.38 -5.61 -10.40
CA ASN A 107 -15.42 -5.63 -9.38
C ASN A 107 -16.80 -6.09 -9.90
N ALA A 108 -17.09 -5.98 -11.20
CA ALA A 108 -18.30 -6.48 -11.80
C ALA A 108 -18.37 -8.03 -11.84
N VAL A 109 -17.23 -8.71 -11.72
CA VAL A 109 -17.16 -10.17 -11.71
C VAL A 109 -17.81 -10.72 -10.43
N ARG A 110 -18.90 -11.48 -10.59
CA ARG A 110 -19.61 -12.12 -9.46
C ARG A 110 -18.80 -13.26 -8.83
N ASN A 111 -18.12 -14.07 -9.63
CA ASN A 111 -17.40 -15.25 -9.16
C ASN A 111 -15.89 -14.99 -8.99
N LYS A 112 -15.52 -13.99 -8.17
CA LYS A 112 -14.10 -13.71 -7.89
C LYS A 112 -13.40 -14.91 -7.26
N VAL A 113 -14.08 -15.65 -6.38
CA VAL A 113 -13.51 -16.80 -5.66
C VAL A 113 -12.95 -17.84 -6.64
N SER A 114 -13.73 -18.29 -7.63
CA SER A 114 -13.22 -19.27 -8.60
C SER A 114 -12.07 -18.72 -9.44
N GLN A 115 -12.09 -17.43 -9.82
CA GLN A 115 -10.98 -16.83 -10.55
C GLN A 115 -9.68 -16.83 -9.74
N ARG A 116 -9.75 -16.47 -8.45
CA ARG A 116 -8.60 -16.52 -7.54
C ARG A 116 -8.05 -17.94 -7.35
N LEU A 117 -8.95 -18.92 -7.26
CA LEU A 117 -8.57 -20.34 -7.11
C LEU A 117 -7.96 -20.92 -8.39
N ALA A 118 -8.36 -20.42 -9.56
CA ALA A 118 -7.81 -20.86 -10.84
C ALA A 118 -6.36 -20.42 -11.08
N ILE A 119 -5.84 -19.46 -10.31
CA ILE A 119 -4.47 -18.97 -10.46
C ILE A 119 -3.47 -20.06 -10.04
N PRO A 120 -2.50 -20.44 -10.90
CA PRO A 120 -1.49 -21.41 -10.52
C PRO A 120 -0.62 -20.91 -9.35
N THR A 121 -0.29 -21.80 -8.41
CA THR A 121 0.53 -21.44 -7.23
C THR A 121 1.88 -20.84 -7.65
N ALA A 122 2.53 -21.39 -8.68
CA ALA A 122 3.80 -20.88 -9.20
C ALA A 122 3.71 -19.41 -9.66
N TYR A 123 2.55 -18.96 -10.16
CA TYR A 123 2.36 -17.58 -10.59
C TYR A 123 2.19 -16.64 -9.39
N LEU A 124 1.52 -17.11 -8.33
CA LEU A 124 1.41 -16.37 -7.07
C LEU A 124 2.79 -16.16 -6.45
N GLU A 125 3.57 -17.24 -6.33
CA GLU A 125 4.92 -17.19 -5.78
C GLU A 125 5.87 -16.33 -6.61
N ALA A 126 5.80 -16.41 -7.94
CA ALA A 126 6.59 -15.56 -8.82
C ALA A 126 6.28 -14.07 -8.63
N HIS A 127 4.99 -13.72 -8.53
CA HIS A 127 4.55 -12.35 -8.24
C HIS A 127 5.05 -11.86 -6.89
N ILE A 128 4.95 -12.69 -5.85
CA ILE A 128 5.41 -12.32 -4.51
C ILE A 128 6.92 -12.11 -4.50
N ARG A 129 7.70 -12.99 -5.16
CA ARG A 129 9.14 -12.78 -5.33
C ARG A 129 9.48 -11.46 -6.04
N ARG A 130 8.66 -11.04 -7.02
CA ARG A 130 8.83 -9.73 -7.69
C ARG A 130 8.52 -8.56 -6.76
N VAL A 131 7.48 -8.65 -5.93
CA VAL A 131 7.24 -7.64 -4.88
C VAL A 131 8.45 -7.51 -3.95
N PHE A 132 8.99 -8.65 -3.50
CA PHE A 132 10.14 -8.68 -2.59
C PHE A 132 11.49 -8.40 -3.25
N SER A 133 11.60 -8.39 -4.59
CA SER A 133 12.83 -8.02 -5.31
C SER A 133 13.07 -6.51 -5.37
N HIS A 134 12.10 -5.70 -4.97
CA HIS A 134 12.25 -4.25 -4.87
C HIS A 134 12.98 -3.82 -3.58
N GLU A 135 14.25 -4.23 -3.45
CA GLU A 135 15.04 -4.11 -2.22
C GLU A 135 15.12 -2.68 -1.65
N VAL A 136 15.11 -1.65 -2.52
CA VAL A 136 15.08 -0.23 -2.13
C VAL A 136 13.90 0.14 -1.22
N PHE A 137 12.79 -0.59 -1.31
CA PHE A 137 11.67 -0.47 -0.39
C PHE A 137 11.71 -1.56 0.68
N ILE A 138 11.90 -2.81 0.28
CA ILE A 138 11.73 -3.99 1.13
C ILE A 138 12.69 -3.97 2.33
N ASN A 139 13.93 -3.49 2.16
CA ASN A 139 14.90 -3.39 3.26
C ASN A 139 14.48 -2.39 4.35
N ARG A 140 13.51 -1.50 4.07
CA ARG A 140 12.95 -0.53 5.02
C ARG A 140 11.63 -0.98 5.63
N VAL A 141 11.02 -2.05 5.12
CA VAL A 141 9.73 -2.54 5.62
C VAL A 141 9.90 -3.09 7.03
N LYS A 142 9.10 -2.57 7.96
CA LYS A 142 9.09 -2.97 9.38
C LYS A 142 7.89 -3.84 9.75
N ALA A 143 6.84 -3.83 8.93
CA ALA A 143 5.70 -4.73 9.07
C ALA A 143 5.00 -4.91 7.72
N VAL A 144 4.38 -6.07 7.53
CA VAL A 144 3.49 -6.37 6.41
C VAL A 144 2.08 -6.63 6.92
N LEU A 145 1.11 -5.90 6.34
CA LEU A 145 -0.30 -6.00 6.70
C LEU A 145 -1.09 -6.53 5.51
N LEU A 146 -1.60 -7.77 5.61
CA LEU A 146 -2.44 -8.36 4.58
C LEU A 146 -3.92 -8.03 4.84
N SER A 147 -4.54 -7.32 3.90
CA SER A 147 -5.90 -6.82 4.05
C SER A 147 -6.95 -7.72 3.39
N GLY A 148 -7.99 -8.08 4.13
CA GLY A 148 -9.17 -8.74 3.58
C GLY A 148 -8.91 -10.20 3.22
N PHE A 149 -8.18 -10.89 4.08
CA PHE A 149 -7.89 -12.32 3.94
C PHE A 149 -9.17 -13.16 3.83
N THR A 150 -9.18 -14.10 2.89
CA THR A 150 -10.23 -15.10 2.69
C THR A 150 -9.58 -16.42 2.27
N ALA A 151 -10.29 -17.55 2.37
CA ALA A 151 -9.78 -18.86 1.97
C ALA A 151 -9.22 -18.87 0.52
N SER A 152 -9.84 -18.12 -0.39
CA SER A 152 -9.37 -17.99 -1.79
C SER A 152 -8.02 -17.31 -1.97
N LEU A 153 -7.48 -16.66 -0.92
CA LEU A 153 -6.18 -15.97 -0.92
C LEU A 153 -5.13 -16.70 -0.06
N GLU A 154 -5.45 -17.87 0.49
CA GLU A 154 -4.59 -18.61 1.41
C GLU A 154 -3.20 -18.91 0.82
N ARG A 155 -3.14 -19.31 -0.45
CA ARG A 155 -1.86 -19.61 -1.12
C ARG A 155 -0.96 -18.38 -1.22
N SER A 156 -1.50 -17.22 -1.59
CA SER A 156 -0.76 -15.96 -1.63
C SER A 156 -0.33 -15.51 -0.25
N ALA A 157 -1.23 -15.63 0.74
CA ALA A 157 -0.94 -15.24 2.12
C ALA A 157 0.22 -16.04 2.70
N ARG A 158 0.22 -17.38 2.52
CA ARG A 158 1.33 -18.24 2.95
C ARG A 158 2.65 -17.89 2.29
N ALA A 159 2.63 -17.52 1.01
CA ALA A 159 3.85 -17.12 0.30
C ALA A 159 4.37 -15.74 0.78
N PHE A 160 3.49 -14.77 1.07
CA PHE A 160 3.90 -13.52 1.72
C PHE A 160 4.46 -13.77 3.13
N GLU A 161 3.78 -14.60 3.93
CA GLU A 161 4.21 -14.96 5.28
C GLU A 161 5.58 -15.64 5.27
N ALA A 162 5.84 -16.54 4.33
CA ALA A 162 7.14 -17.20 4.17
C ALA A 162 8.27 -16.21 3.85
N GLU A 163 8.04 -15.27 2.92
CA GLU A 163 9.01 -14.20 2.61
C GLU A 163 9.26 -13.27 3.81
N CYS A 164 8.20 -12.92 4.54
CA CYS A 164 8.30 -12.10 5.73
C CYS A 164 9.09 -12.81 6.83
N HIS A 165 8.79 -14.09 7.09
CA HIS A 165 9.51 -14.91 8.05
C HIS A 165 10.99 -15.04 7.70
N HIS A 166 11.31 -15.30 6.43
CA HIS A 166 12.71 -15.38 5.96
C HIS A 166 13.50 -14.08 6.24
N ARG A 167 12.81 -12.94 6.19
CA ARG A 167 13.41 -11.60 6.39
C ARG A 167 13.27 -11.06 7.82
N GLY A 168 12.65 -11.80 8.73
CA GLY A 168 12.36 -11.33 10.08
C GLY A 168 11.41 -10.13 10.13
N ILE A 169 10.50 -10.02 9.16
CA ILE A 169 9.50 -8.94 9.10
C ILE A 169 8.20 -9.44 9.73
N PRO A 170 7.66 -8.76 10.75
CA PRO A 170 6.33 -9.06 11.29
C PRO A 170 5.24 -9.02 10.21
N PHE A 171 4.43 -10.08 10.15
CA PHE A 171 3.36 -10.24 9.17
C PHE A 171 2.03 -10.44 9.89
N GLN A 172 0.98 -9.73 9.48
CA GLN A 172 -0.32 -9.83 10.13
C GLN A 172 -1.50 -9.78 9.14
N HIS A 173 -2.43 -10.71 9.31
CA HIS A 173 -3.72 -10.69 8.63
C HIS A 173 -4.68 -9.73 9.33
N LEU A 174 -5.33 -8.87 8.54
CA LEU A 174 -6.31 -7.90 9.02
C LEU A 174 -7.61 -7.97 8.22
N PRO A 175 -8.73 -7.52 8.80
CA PRO A 175 -9.96 -7.28 8.04
C PRO A 175 -9.71 -6.38 6.82
N PHE A 176 -10.61 -6.43 5.84
CA PHE A 176 -10.48 -5.59 4.65
C PHE A 176 -10.45 -4.11 5.03
N PHE A 177 -9.49 -3.37 4.50
CA PHE A 177 -9.31 -1.96 4.80
C PHE A 177 -10.44 -1.16 4.15
N ALA A 178 -11.39 -0.77 4.97
CA ALA A 178 -12.50 0.08 4.61
C ALA A 178 -12.97 0.77 5.90
N GLY A 179 -13.54 1.97 5.78
CA GLY A 179 -13.90 2.80 6.94
C GLY A 179 -14.76 2.07 7.97
N GLN A 180 -15.74 1.28 7.50
CA GLN A 180 -16.63 0.48 8.34
C GLN A 180 -15.93 -0.65 9.13
N ASN A 181 -14.72 -1.05 8.72
CA ASN A 181 -13.96 -2.11 9.39
C ASN A 181 -12.89 -1.56 10.35
N LEU A 182 -12.72 -0.24 10.48
CA LEU A 182 -11.61 0.35 11.24
C LEU A 182 -11.57 -0.07 12.70
N SER A 183 -12.72 -0.19 13.38
CA SER A 183 -12.75 -0.68 14.78
C SER A 183 -12.18 -2.10 14.89
N LYS A 184 -12.72 -3.01 14.08
CA LYS A 184 -12.28 -4.41 14.03
C LYS A 184 -10.80 -4.53 13.65
N ILE A 185 -10.32 -3.70 12.71
CA ILE A 185 -8.91 -3.66 12.35
C ILE A 185 -8.07 -3.28 13.58
N ARG A 186 -8.45 -2.23 14.31
CA ARG A 186 -7.71 -1.77 15.50
C ARG A 186 -7.64 -2.82 16.60
N GLU A 187 -8.75 -3.53 16.82
CA GLU A 187 -8.84 -4.64 17.78
C GLU A 187 -8.00 -5.86 17.36
N THR A 188 -7.81 -6.04 16.05
CA THR A 188 -7.04 -7.18 15.53
C THR A 188 -5.53 -6.92 15.60
N ILE A 189 -5.07 -5.69 15.38
CA ILE A 189 -3.63 -5.34 15.35
C ILE A 189 -2.99 -5.69 16.71
N SER A 190 -1.90 -6.46 16.67
CA SER A 190 -1.17 -6.87 17.88
C SER A 190 -0.48 -5.67 18.54
N ALA A 191 -0.15 -5.78 19.84
CA ALA A 191 0.58 -4.74 20.55
C ALA A 191 1.94 -4.43 19.92
N GLU A 192 2.65 -5.47 19.45
CA GLU A 192 3.92 -5.36 18.74
C GLU A 192 3.76 -4.59 17.42
N THR A 193 2.79 -4.98 16.59
CA THR A 193 2.49 -4.28 15.35
C THR A 193 2.13 -2.82 15.63
N TRP A 194 1.32 -2.54 16.66
CA TRP A 194 1.01 -1.16 17.07
C TRP A 194 2.26 -0.35 17.44
N ALA A 195 3.24 -0.94 18.14
CA ALA A 195 4.49 -0.26 18.47
C ALA A 195 5.27 0.12 17.20
N ILE A 196 5.33 -0.78 16.21
CA ILE A 196 5.95 -0.53 14.91
C ILE A 196 5.24 0.60 14.18
N LEU A 197 3.90 0.54 14.07
CA LEU A 197 3.12 1.57 13.37
C LEU A 197 3.29 2.95 14.02
N ARG A 198 3.33 3.02 15.36
CA ARG A 198 3.62 4.26 16.09
C ARG A 198 5.01 4.80 15.77
N SER A 199 6.04 3.95 15.82
CA SER A 199 7.42 4.33 15.50
C SER A 199 7.53 4.86 14.07
N VAL A 200 6.87 4.22 13.10
CA VAL A 200 6.83 4.65 11.70
C VAL A 200 6.10 6.00 11.56
N ALA A 201 4.97 6.18 12.25
CA ALA A 201 4.21 7.42 12.23
C ALA A 201 5.00 8.60 12.83
N VAL A 202 5.74 8.36 13.93
CA VAL A 202 6.68 9.34 14.51
C VAL A 202 7.79 9.69 13.53
N GLY A 203 8.36 8.70 12.85
CA GLY A 203 9.36 8.91 11.80
C GLY A 203 8.85 9.83 10.68
N LEU A 204 7.61 9.61 10.21
CA LEU A 204 7.00 10.49 9.20
C LEU A 204 6.80 11.92 9.75
N ALA A 205 6.34 12.05 10.99
CA ALA A 205 6.09 13.34 11.59
C ALA A 205 7.37 14.18 11.74
N ALA A 206 8.51 13.52 12.00
CA ALA A 206 9.83 14.15 12.10
C ALA A 206 10.53 14.36 10.74
N TYR A 207 10.06 13.71 9.68
CA TYR A 207 10.68 13.81 8.35
C TYR A 207 10.66 15.27 7.84
N PRO A 208 11.75 15.79 7.23
CA PRO A 208 11.77 17.15 6.70
C PRO A 208 10.61 17.42 5.76
N MET A 209 10.07 18.65 5.77
CA MET A 209 9.12 19.02 4.73
C MET A 209 9.83 18.94 3.38
N SER A 210 9.16 18.38 2.38
CA SER A 210 9.62 18.56 1.02
C SER A 210 9.63 20.06 0.75
N ALA A 211 10.78 20.62 0.39
CA ALA A 211 10.82 21.98 -0.11
C ALA A 211 9.89 21.97 -1.31
N THR A 212 8.69 22.52 -1.14
CA THR A 212 7.73 22.64 -2.22
C THR A 212 8.49 23.36 -3.31
N THR A 213 8.82 22.67 -4.40
CA THR A 213 9.17 23.34 -5.64
C THR A 213 7.92 24.14 -5.96
N SER A 214 7.89 25.38 -5.48
CA SER A 214 6.91 26.39 -5.85
C SER A 214 6.86 26.31 -7.35
N GLY A 215 5.80 25.70 -7.88
CA GLY A 215 5.62 25.58 -9.31
C GLY A 215 5.76 26.98 -9.86
N GLY A 216 6.85 27.20 -10.59
CA GLY A 216 7.01 28.39 -11.39
C GLY A 216 5.74 28.48 -12.23
N ALA A 217 4.94 29.50 -11.96
CA ALA A 217 4.05 30.02 -12.97
C ALA A 217 4.98 30.33 -14.16
N GLY A 218 4.98 29.46 -15.17
CA GLY A 218 5.62 29.77 -16.43
C GLY A 218 5.04 31.11 -16.90
N PRO A 219 5.88 32.08 -17.28
CA PRO A 219 5.35 33.33 -17.82
C PRO A 219 4.55 32.97 -19.06
N GLY A 220 3.29 33.39 -19.08
CA GLY A 220 2.56 33.50 -20.33
C GLY A 220 3.38 34.34 -21.29
N SER A 221 3.60 33.79 -22.47
CA SER A 221 4.03 34.55 -23.64
C SER A 221 3.13 34.15 -24.79
N CYS A 222 2.19 35.05 -25.04
CA CYS A 222 1.45 35.41 -26.25
C CYS A 222 1.28 34.36 -27.35
#